data_AF-A0A8K0HAN1-F1
#
_entry.id   AF-A0A8K0HAN1-F1
#
_cell.length_a   1.000
_cell.length_b   1.000
_cell.length_c   1.000
_cell.angle_alpha   90.00
_cell.angle_beta   90.00
_cell.angle_gamma   90.00
#
_symmetry.space_group_name_H-M   'P 1'
#
loop_
_entity.id
_entity.type
_entity.pdbx_description
1 polymer ?
#
loop_
_entity_poly.entity_id
_entity_poly.type
_entity_poly.pdbx_seq_one_letter_code
_entity_poly.pdbx_strand_id
1 'polypeptide(L)'
;MKVPYIVSKAVKQLREKESEQMMEKWRPPPKDWYKANTDAAFKNGTAALAMVIRDEKGRVLQMFSLLTNANSPLEAEFKALEWAMKLTSEEN
;
A
#
# COMPACT_ATOMS: atom_id res chain seq x y z
N MET A 1 12.51 -36.68 8.14
CA MET A 1 12.15 -37.26 6.83
C MET A 1 12.29 -36.17 5.77
N LYS A 2 13.13 -36.34 4.73
CA LYS A 2 13.27 -35.34 3.66
C LYS A 2 12.10 -35.50 2.69
N VAL A 3 11.33 -34.43 2.50
CA VAL A 3 10.24 -34.39 1.52
C VAL A 3 10.86 -34.43 0.11
N PRO A 4 10.41 -35.31 -0.80
CA PRO A 4 10.96 -35.39 -2.15
C PRO A 4 10.85 -34.06 -2.90
N TYR A 5 11.90 -33.69 -3.65
CA TYR A 5 11.98 -32.43 -4.39
C TYR A 5 10.78 -32.17 -5.32
N ILE A 6 10.20 -33.24 -5.88
CA ILE A 6 9.01 -33.15 -6.75
C ILE A 6 7.79 -32.65 -5.96
N VAL A 7 7.62 -33.15 -4.73
CA VAL A 7 6.52 -32.76 -3.85
C VAL A 7 6.69 -31.32 -3.39
N SER A 8 7.90 -30.88 -3.02
CA SER A 8 8.13 -29.49 -2.62
C SER A 8 7.91 -28.50 -3.77
N LYS A 9 8.31 -28.86 -4.99
CA LYS A 9 8.07 -28.05 -6.19
C LYS A 9 6.59 -27.91 -6.51
N ALA A 10 5.83 -29.02 -6.45
CA ALA A 10 4.39 -29.00 -6.69
C ALA A 10 3.64 -28.15 -5.64
N VAL A 11 4.02 -28.27 -4.36
CA VAL A 11 3.43 -27.45 -3.28
C VAL A 11 3.73 -25.95 -3.47
N LYS A 12 4.94 -25.59 -3.93
CA LYS A 12 5.29 -24.19 -4.23
C LYS A 12 4.43 -23.63 -5.37
N GLN A 13 4.26 -24.40 -6.44
CA GLN A 13 3.45 -23.99 -7.60
C GLN A 13 1.96 -23.84 -7.25
N LEU A 14 1.43 -24.71 -6.39
CA LEU A 14 0.04 -24.59 -5.92
C LEU A 14 -0.15 -23.33 -5.08
N ARG A 15 0.78 -23.02 -4.17
CA ARG A 15 0.73 -21.78 -3.36
C ARG A 15 0.87 -20.53 -4.22
N GLU A 16 1.74 -20.55 -5.23
CA GLU A 16 1.89 -19.43 -6.18
C GLU A 16 0.59 -19.22 -6.96
N LYS A 17 -0.02 -20.30 -7.45
CA LYS A 17 -1.30 -20.24 -8.20
C LYS A 17 -2.48 -19.80 -7.34
N GLU A 18 -2.54 -20.23 -6.08
CA GLU A 18 -3.50 -19.74 -5.08
C GLU A 18 -3.27 -18.25 -4.78
N SER A 19 -2.01 -17.82 -4.64
CA SER A 19 -1.67 -16.40 -4.41
C SER A 19 -2.03 -15.52 -5.62
N GLU A 20 -1.89 -16.03 -6.84
CA GLU A 20 -2.32 -15.36 -8.07
C GLU A 20 -3.84 -15.26 -8.17
N GLN A 21 -4.57 -16.29 -7.75
CA GLN A 21 -6.04 -16.29 -7.71
C GLN A 21 -6.58 -15.36 -6.62
N MET A 22 -5.89 -15.23 -5.49
CA MET A 22 -6.22 -14.28 -4.41
C MET A 22 -5.65 -12.89 -4.64
N MET A 23 -4.94 -12.64 -5.74
CA MET A 23 -4.33 -11.34 -5.99
C MET A 23 -5.41 -10.32 -6.33
N GLU A 24 -5.84 -9.58 -5.31
CA GLU A 24 -6.76 -8.46 -5.48
C GLU A 24 -6.07 -7.38 -6.32
N LYS A 25 -6.38 -7.37 -7.62
CA LYS A 25 -5.84 -6.37 -8.53
C LYS A 25 -6.34 -5.00 -8.10
N TRP A 26 -5.45 -4.00 -8.11
CA TRP A 26 -5.83 -2.62 -7.88
C TRP A 26 -6.98 -2.23 -8.81
N ARG A 27 -8.00 -1.60 -8.25
CA ARG A 27 -9.16 -1.06 -8.97
C ARG A 27 -9.35 0.40 -8.61
N PRO A 28 -9.83 1.26 -9.51
CA PRO A 28 -10.28 2.58 -9.12
C PRO A 28 -11.42 2.50 -8.09
N PRO A 29 -11.67 3.56 -7.31
CA PRO A 29 -12.82 3.62 -6.42
C PRO A 29 -14.16 3.59 -7.18
N PRO A 30 -15.29 3.35 -6.49
CA PRO A 30 -16.62 3.52 -7.06
C PRO A 30 -16.87 4.93 -7.61
N LYS A 31 -17.94 5.10 -8.37
CA LYS A 31 -18.35 6.42 -8.88
C LYS A 31 -18.60 7.39 -7.71
N ASP A 32 -18.20 8.65 -7.91
CA ASP A 32 -18.35 9.74 -6.94
C ASP A 32 -17.55 9.53 -5.63
N TRP A 33 -16.55 8.64 -5.65
CA TRP A 33 -15.61 8.40 -4.55
C TRP A 33 -14.20 8.77 -4.96
N TYR A 34 -13.43 9.23 -3.98
CA TYR A 34 -11.98 9.37 -4.11
C TYR A 34 -11.26 8.20 -3.45
N LYS A 35 -10.09 7.85 -3.97
CA LYS A 35 -9.16 6.91 -3.36
C LYS A 35 -7.88 7.62 -2.99
N ALA A 36 -7.57 7.64 -1.69
CA ALA A 36 -6.28 8.07 -1.17
C ALA A 36 -5.35 6.86 -1.04
N ASN A 37 -4.34 6.76 -1.91
CA ASN A 37 -3.26 5.80 -1.76
C ASN A 37 -2.13 6.43 -0.95
N THR A 38 -1.69 5.76 0.11
CA THR A 38 -0.64 6.23 1.00
C THR A 38 0.51 5.25 1.03
N ASP A 39 1.72 5.76 1.24
CA ASP A 39 2.94 4.95 1.41
C ASP A 39 3.97 5.74 2.21
N ALA A 40 4.95 5.04 2.78
CA ALA A 40 6.08 5.68 3.44
C ALA A 40 7.42 4.98 3.18
N ALA A 41 8.45 5.78 2.86
CA ALA A 41 9.83 5.31 2.86
C ALA A 41 10.51 5.67 4.19
N PHE A 42 11.25 4.73 4.78
CA PHE A 42 11.97 4.94 6.05
C PHE A 42 13.47 4.68 5.91
N LYS A 43 14.28 5.58 6.48
CA LYS A 43 15.75 5.43 6.58
C LYS A 43 16.30 6.20 7.78
N ASN A 44 17.06 5.52 8.64
CA ASN A 44 17.86 6.13 9.72
C ASN A 44 17.08 7.14 10.60
N GLY A 45 15.84 6.82 10.99
CA GLY A 45 15.02 7.69 11.84
C GLY A 45 14.20 8.74 11.09
N THR A 46 14.40 8.86 9.77
CA THR A 46 13.63 9.75 8.89
C THR A 46 12.64 8.94 8.06
N ALA A 47 11.43 9.45 7.93
CA ALA A 47 10.38 8.94 7.07
C ALA A 47 9.99 9.98 6.01
N ALA A 48 9.80 9.54 4.78
CA ALA A 48 9.15 10.27 3.71
C ALA A 48 7.76 9.68 3.50
N LEU A 49 6.73 10.44 3.82
CA LEU A 49 5.32 10.07 3.64
C LEU A 49 4.87 10.56 2.26
N ALA A 50 4.03 9.77 1.60
CA ALA A 50 3.42 10.14 0.33
C ALA A 50 1.94 9.78 0.31
N MET A 51 1.14 10.63 -0.35
CA MET A 51 -0.28 10.37 -0.63
C MET A 51 -0.61 10.74 -2.08
N VAL A 52 -1.43 9.94 -2.73
CA VAL A 52 -1.99 10.20 -4.06
C VAL A 52 -3.50 10.08 -4.01
N ILE A 53 -4.21 11.14 -4.36
CA ILE A 53 -5.67 11.15 -4.49
C ILE A 53 -6.05 10.83 -5.93
N ARG A 54 -6.99 9.89 -6.10
CA ARG A 54 -7.47 9.43 -7.40
C ARG A 54 -8.98 9.46 -7.53
N ASP A 55 -9.46 9.74 -8.74
CA ASP A 55 -10.89 9.70 -9.11
C ASP A 55 -11.39 8.28 -9.45
N GLU A 56 -12.66 8.16 -9.80
CA GLU A 56 -13.33 6.91 -10.17
C GLU A 56 -12.82 6.28 -11.48
N LYS A 57 -12.03 7.02 -12.26
CA LYS A 57 -11.31 6.54 -13.45
C LYS A 57 -9.86 6.18 -13.15
N GLY A 58 -9.43 6.33 -11.90
CA GLY A 58 -8.07 6.09 -11.43
C GLY A 58 -7.08 7.20 -11.80
N ARG A 59 -7.55 8.34 -12.30
CA ARG A 59 -6.71 9.49 -12.64
C ARG A 59 -6.19 10.12 -11.36
N VAL A 60 -4.94 10.55 -11.39
CA VAL A 60 -4.35 11.31 -10.29
C VAL A 60 -4.93 12.71 -10.30
N LEU A 61 -5.55 13.12 -9.19
CA LEU A 61 -6.04 14.47 -8.99
C LEU A 61 -5.02 15.32 -8.25
N GLN A 62 -4.44 14.77 -7.19
CA GLN A 62 -3.49 15.46 -6.33
C GLN A 62 -2.45 14.49 -5.77
N MET A 63 -1.29 15.03 -5.41
CA MET A 63 -0.17 14.30 -4.80
C MET A 63 0.46 15.15 -3.71
N PHE A 64 0.77 14.53 -2.59
CA PHE A 64 1.36 15.19 -1.43
C PHE A 64 2.55 14.38 -0.92
N SER A 65 3.54 15.07 -0.37
CA SER A 65 4.67 14.43 0.32
C SER A 65 5.14 15.24 1.52
N LEU A 66 5.58 14.55 2.57
CA LEU A 66 6.08 15.17 3.79
C LEU A 66 7.26 14.37 4.36
N LEU A 67 8.28 15.06 4.87
CA LEU A 67 9.33 14.44 5.68
C LEU A 67 8.98 14.55 7.16
N THR A 68 9.16 13.46 7.89
CA THR A 68 8.96 13.41 9.34
C THR A 68 9.96 12.46 9.99
N ASN A 69 9.98 12.42 11.31
CA ASN A 69 10.73 11.41 12.06
C ASN A 69 9.84 10.17 12.26
N ALA A 70 10.45 8.99 12.27
CA ALA A 70 9.82 7.74 12.69
C ALA A 70 10.86 6.84 13.35
N ASN A 71 10.45 5.87 14.15
CA ASN A 71 11.38 4.94 14.79
C ASN A 71 11.46 3.60 14.05
N SER A 72 10.54 3.33 13.12
CA SER A 72 10.51 2.10 12.34
C SER A 72 9.80 2.30 10.99
N PRO A 73 10.01 1.40 10.01
CA PRO A 73 9.22 1.40 8.78
C PRO A 73 7.71 1.30 9.04
N LEU A 74 7.29 0.45 9.99
CA LEU A 74 5.88 0.28 10.33
C LEU A 74 5.26 1.58 10.87
N GLU A 75 5.98 2.29 11.74
CA GLU A 75 5.54 3.60 12.24
C GLU A 75 5.44 4.62 11.10
N ALA A 76 6.37 4.60 10.15
CA ALA A 76 6.32 5.47 8.98
C ALA A 76 5.04 5.24 8.15
N GLU A 77 4.68 3.99 7.90
CA GLU A 77 3.43 3.63 7.18
C GLU A 77 2.19 4.13 7.92
N PHE A 78 2.12 3.89 9.24
CA PHE A 78 1.01 4.40 10.06
C PHE A 78 0.94 5.93 10.04
N LYS A 79 2.09 6.62 10.04
CA LYS A 79 2.15 8.08 9.94
C LYS A 79 1.66 8.59 8.60
N ALA A 80 1.99 7.92 7.48
CA ALA A 80 1.46 8.28 6.17
C ALA A 80 -0.06 8.17 6.13
N LEU A 81 -0.60 7.09 6.71
CA LEU A 81 -2.04 6.87 6.80
C LEU A 81 -2.73 7.92 7.70
N GLU A 82 -2.20 8.19 8.89
CA GLU A 82 -2.74 9.19 9.81
C GLU A 82 -2.74 10.60 9.18
N TRP A 83 -1.63 10.97 8.56
CA TRP A 83 -1.47 12.28 7.90
C TRP A 83 -2.44 12.44 6.73
N ALA A 84 -2.60 11.41 5.91
CA ALA A 84 -3.56 11.38 4.82
C ALA A 84 -4.99 11.60 5.33
N MET A 85 -5.41 10.89 6.38
CA MET A 85 -6.75 11.07 6.96
C MET A 85 -6.99 12.50 7.41
N LYS A 86 -6.02 13.12 8.10
CA LYS A 86 -6.13 14.52 8.55
C LYS A 86 -6.31 15.47 7.37
N LEU A 87 -5.46 15.38 6.34
CA LEU A 87 -5.58 16.22 5.14
C LEU A 87 -6.94 16.07 4.46
N THR A 88 -7.42 14.83 4.28
CA THR A 88 -8.71 14.59 3.63
C THR A 88 -9.91 15.02 4.48
N SER A 89 -9.75 15.19 5.80
CA SER A 89 -10.81 15.66 6.70
C SER A 89 -10.90 17.18 6.80
N GLU A 90 -9.83 17.89 6.45
CA GLU A 90 -9.72 19.36 6.54
C GLU A 90 -10.17 20.08 5.26
N GLU A 91 -10.24 19.40 4.11
CA GLU A 91 -10.68 19.97 2.82
C GLU A 91 -12.21 20.07 2.62
N ASN A 92 -12.99 20.26 3.70
CA ASN A 92 -14.46 20.36 3.64
C ASN A 92 -14.99 21.77 3.97
#